data_AF-A0A7C3T2N4-F1
#
_entry.id   AF-A0A7C3T2N4-F1
#
_cell.length_a   1.000
_cell.length_b   1.000
_cell.length_c   1.000
_cell.angle_alpha   90.00
_cell.angle_beta   90.00
_cell.angle_gamma   90.00
#
_symmetry.space_group_name_H-M   'P 1'
#
loop_
_entity.id
_entity.type
_entity.pdbx_description
1 polymer ?
#
loop_
_entity_poly.entity_id
_entity_poly.type
_entity_poly.pdbx_seq_one_letter_code
_entity_poly.pdbx_strand_id
1 'polypeptide(L)'
;RGGLAASLKEMASASGVALEVREEDIPVREGVRAFCEMLGLDPLLLANEGKLLAAVPEDSAGAVLEAMRGHPLGREAEAVGRVLEGPPGEVSLMTPVGSRRLLRMPSGEHFPRIC
;
A
#
# COMPACT_ATOMS: atom_id res chain seq x y z
N ARG A 1 -9.57 2.77 -8.32
CA ARG A 1 -8.64 2.80 -9.47
C ARG A 1 -7.37 3.52 -9.03
N GLY A 2 -6.17 3.13 -9.49
CA GLY A 2 -4.90 3.74 -9.05
C GLY A 2 -4.12 2.96 -7.96
N GLY A 3 -4.51 1.70 -7.73
CA GLY A 3 -3.76 0.77 -6.88
C GLY A 3 -3.69 1.13 -5.40
N LEU A 4 -2.71 0.55 -4.71
CA LEU A 4 -2.45 0.78 -3.29
C LEU A 4 -2.13 2.26 -3.01
N ALA A 5 -1.45 2.95 -3.93
CA ALA A 5 -1.09 4.35 -3.77
C ALA A 5 -2.30 5.27 -3.66
N ALA A 6 -3.29 5.10 -4.55
CA ALA A 6 -4.53 5.86 -4.48
C ALA A 6 -5.29 5.54 -3.17
N SER A 7 -5.42 4.26 -2.81
CA SER A 7 -6.14 3.86 -1.60
C SER A 7 -5.52 4.42 -0.32
N LEU A 8 -4.20 4.42 -0.19
CA LEU A 8 -3.51 5.03 0.95
C LEU A 8 -3.74 6.54 1.02
N LYS A 9 -3.63 7.24 -0.12
CA LYS A 9 -3.85 8.68 -0.20
C LYS A 9 -5.28 9.08 0.12
N GLU A 10 -6.25 8.33 -0.39
CA GLU A 10 -7.68 8.52 -0.10
C GLU A 10 -7.96 8.29 1.39
N MET A 11 -7.42 7.20 1.97
CA MET A 11 -7.56 6.90 3.39
C MET A 11 -6.96 7.99 4.28
N ALA A 12 -5.75 8.45 3.97
CA ALA A 12 -5.08 9.53 4.70
C ALA A 12 -5.87 10.85 4.60
N SER A 13 -6.32 11.20 3.39
CA SER A 13 -7.05 12.44 3.12
C SER A 13 -8.42 12.46 3.79
N ALA A 14 -9.19 11.38 3.67
CA ALA A 14 -10.52 11.28 4.26
C ALA A 14 -10.50 11.26 5.80
N SER A 15 -9.43 10.72 6.39
CA SER A 15 -9.27 10.63 7.84
C SER A 15 -8.58 11.86 8.45
N GLY A 16 -8.03 12.76 7.63
CA GLY A 16 -7.33 13.95 8.12
C GLY A 16 -5.97 13.66 8.76
N VAL A 17 -5.29 12.58 8.35
CA VAL A 17 -4.04 12.09 8.97
C VAL A 17 -2.91 11.98 7.95
N ALA A 18 -1.70 11.72 8.44
CA ALA A 18 -0.58 11.28 7.62
C ALA A 18 -0.36 9.77 7.77
N LEU A 19 0.20 9.14 6.73
CA LEU A 19 0.61 7.72 6.76
C LEU A 19 2.10 7.59 6.46
N GLU A 20 2.74 6.68 7.17
CA GLU A 20 4.09 6.21 6.88
C GLU A 20 4.04 4.71 6.61
N VAL A 21 4.51 4.32 5.43
CA VAL A 21 4.45 2.94 4.92
C VAL A 21 5.87 2.49 4.64
N ARG A 22 6.24 1.28 5.08
CA ARG A 22 7.54 0.66 4.81
C ARG A 22 7.46 -0.09 3.49
N GLU A 23 8.28 0.32 2.54
CA GLU A 23 8.23 -0.21 1.18
C GLU A 23 8.63 -1.69 1.12
N GLU A 24 9.58 -2.11 1.96
CA GLU A 24 10.03 -3.50 2.06
C GLU A 24 8.97 -4.45 2.61
N ASP A 25 8.04 -3.94 3.42
CA ASP A 25 6.96 -4.72 4.03
C ASP A 25 5.79 -4.94 3.04
N ILE A 26 5.74 -4.22 1.91
CA ILE A 26 4.66 -4.38 0.93
C ILE A 26 4.85 -5.69 0.14
N PRO A 27 3.93 -6.67 0.26
CA PRO A 27 4.08 -7.95 -0.42
C PRO A 27 3.90 -7.80 -1.93
N VAL A 28 5.00 -7.94 -2.67
CA VAL A 28 5.03 -7.97 -4.13
C VAL A 28 5.72 -9.25 -4.58
N ARG A 29 4.99 -10.09 -5.31
CA ARG A 29 5.55 -11.34 -5.86
C ARG A 29 6.70 -11.04 -6.82
N GLU A 30 7.73 -11.87 -6.79
CA GLU A 30 8.95 -11.68 -7.60
C GLU A 30 8.64 -11.50 -9.09
N GLY A 31 7.76 -12.33 -9.67
CA GLY A 31 7.36 -12.20 -11.07
C GLY A 31 6.64 -10.88 -11.40
N VAL A 32 5.89 -10.31 -10.43
CA VAL A 32 5.25 -8.98 -10.59
C VAL A 32 6.30 -7.89 -10.52
N ARG A 33 7.26 -7.99 -9.58
CA ARG A 33 8.37 -7.05 -9.46
C ARG A 33 9.19 -7.00 -10.75
N ALA A 34 9.61 -8.17 -11.26
CA ALA A 34 10.37 -8.27 -12.50
C ALA A 34 9.61 -7.69 -13.71
N PHE A 35 8.30 -7.97 -13.81
CA PHE A 35 7.45 -7.40 -14.86
C PHE A 35 7.35 -5.87 -14.77
N CYS A 36 7.13 -5.34 -13.57
CA CYS A 36 7.06 -3.90 -13.32
C CYS A 36 8.38 -3.21 -13.66
N GLU A 37 9.52 -3.77 -13.24
CA GLU A 37 10.86 -3.25 -13.54
C GLU A 37 11.12 -3.22 -15.05
N MET A 38 10.80 -4.31 -15.76
CA MET A 38 10.98 -4.40 -17.21
C MET A 38 10.19 -3.34 -17.97
N LEU A 39 8.99 -2.98 -17.49
CA LEU A 39 8.10 -2.02 -18.16
C LEU A 39 8.18 -0.60 -17.60
N GLY A 40 9.04 -0.35 -16.60
CA GLY A 40 9.14 0.95 -15.93
C GLY A 40 7.86 1.33 -15.17
N LEU A 41 7.15 0.34 -14.64
CA LEU A 41 5.92 0.51 -13.88
C LEU A 41 6.20 0.45 -12.38
N ASP A 42 5.44 1.23 -11.61
CA ASP A 42 5.43 1.13 -10.15
C ASP A 42 4.27 0.19 -9.74
N PRO A 43 4.54 -0.94 -9.05
CA PRO A 43 3.50 -1.90 -8.67
C PRO A 43 2.44 -1.29 -7.74
N LEU A 44 2.77 -0.23 -7.00
CA LEU A 44 1.84 0.43 -6.09
C LEU A 44 0.73 1.20 -6.82
N LEU A 45 0.92 1.50 -8.10
CA LEU A 45 -0.04 2.22 -8.94
C LEU A 45 -1.00 1.28 -9.67
N LEU A 46 -0.73 -0.04 -9.67
CA LEU A 46 -1.51 -1.03 -10.41
C LEU A 46 -2.78 -1.44 -9.64
N ALA A 47 -3.88 -1.61 -10.37
CA ALA A 47 -5.15 -2.05 -9.81
C ALA A 47 -5.02 -3.47 -9.23
N ASN A 48 -5.75 -3.72 -8.14
CA ASN A 48 -5.86 -5.02 -7.48
C ASN A 48 -7.35 -5.38 -7.36
N GLU A 49 -7.74 -6.60 -7.74
CA GLU A 49 -9.15 -7.07 -7.79
C GLU A 49 -9.46 -8.17 -6.74
N GLY A 50 -8.68 -8.21 -5.66
CA GLY A 50 -8.81 -9.25 -4.62
C GLY A 50 -7.96 -8.98 -3.40
N LYS A 51 -7.73 -7.70 -3.09
CA LYS A 51 -6.90 -7.24 -1.97
C LYS A 51 -7.70 -6.28 -1.10
N LEU A 52 -7.37 -6.27 0.19
CA LEU A 52 -7.94 -5.38 1.19
C LEU A 52 -6.82 -4.54 1.80
N LEU A 53 -7.10 -3.26 2.03
CA LEU A 53 -6.31 -2.39 2.89
C LEU A 53 -7.13 -2.08 4.14
N ALA A 54 -6.55 -2.26 5.32
CA ALA A 54 -7.23 -2.04 6.59
C ALA A 54 -6.37 -1.17 7.52
N ALA A 55 -7.00 -0.20 8.18
CA ALA A 55 -6.43 0.52 9.31
C ALA A 55 -7.03 -0.04 10.59
N VAL A 56 -6.19 -0.41 11.54
CA VAL A 56 -6.59 -1.05 12.80
C VAL A 56 -5.85 -0.42 13.97
N PRO A 57 -6.40 -0.45 15.20
CA PRO A 57 -5.67 -0.13 16.40
C PRO A 57 -4.38 -0.96 16.54
N GLU A 58 -3.30 -0.34 17.00
CA GLU A 58 -1.97 -0.96 17.08
C GLU A 58 -1.97 -2.23 17.96
N ASP A 59 -2.69 -2.20 19.07
CA ASP A 59 -2.87 -3.33 19.99
C ASP A 59 -3.62 -4.52 19.38
N SER A 60 -4.41 -4.26 18.34
CA SER A 60 -5.22 -5.24 17.62
C SER A 60 -4.54 -5.77 16.35
N ALA A 61 -3.46 -5.13 15.90
CA ALA A 61 -2.81 -5.44 14.63
C ALA A 61 -2.35 -6.91 14.53
N GLY A 62 -1.76 -7.46 15.60
CA GLY A 62 -1.32 -8.85 15.64
C GLY A 62 -2.48 -9.84 15.48
N ALA A 63 -3.57 -9.64 16.22
CA ALA A 63 -4.75 -10.50 16.15
C ALA A 63 -5.43 -10.45 14.77
N VAL A 64 -5.50 -9.27 14.16
CA VAL A 64 -6.06 -9.09 12.81
C VAL A 64 -5.18 -9.79 11.77
N LEU A 65 -3.86 -9.63 11.83
CA LEU A 65 -2.94 -10.29 10.90
C LEU A 65 -3.02 -11.82 11.01
N GLU A 66 -3.06 -12.36 12.23
CA GLU A 66 -3.24 -13.80 12.45
C GLU A 66 -4.54 -14.30 11.83
N ALA A 67 -5.66 -13.59 12.05
CA ALA A 67 -6.93 -13.95 11.45
C ALA A 67 -6.91 -13.88 9.91
N MET A 68 -6.28 -12.86 9.33
CA MET A 68 -6.13 -12.73 7.87
C MET A 68 -5.26 -13.85 7.29
N ARG A 69 -4.12 -14.15 7.93
CA ARG A 69 -3.18 -15.19 7.49
C ARG A 69 -3.76 -16.60 7.64
N GLY A 70 -4.69 -16.80 8.57
CA GLY A 70 -5.48 -18.04 8.70
C GLY A 70 -6.43 -18.30 7.52
N HIS A 71 -6.73 -17.31 6.68
CA HIS A 71 -7.56 -17.47 5.50
C HIS A 71 -6.70 -17.69 4.23
N PRO A 72 -7.06 -18.61 3.31
CA PRO A 72 -6.25 -18.89 2.12
C PRO A 72 -5.93 -17.67 1.25
N LEU A 73 -6.86 -16.71 1.16
CA LEU A 73 -6.69 -15.46 0.40
C LEU A 73 -5.87 -14.39 1.14
N GLY A 74 -5.69 -14.52 2.46
CA GLY A 74 -4.99 -13.55 3.30
C GLY A 74 -3.63 -14.03 3.82
N ARG A 75 -3.15 -15.20 3.37
CA ARG A 75 -1.87 -15.80 3.79
C ARG A 75 -0.65 -14.88 3.63
N GLU A 76 -0.71 -13.92 2.69
CA GLU A 76 0.34 -12.94 2.40
C GLU A 76 0.01 -11.56 3.01
N ALA A 77 -0.92 -11.46 3.97
CA ALA A 77 -1.24 -10.20 4.65
C ALA A 77 -0.05 -9.74 5.50
N GLU A 78 0.23 -8.44 5.48
CA GLU A 78 1.37 -7.83 6.18
C GLU A 78 0.98 -6.48 6.78
N ALA A 79 1.56 -6.13 7.93
CA ALA A 79 1.49 -4.76 8.44
C ALA A 79 2.51 -3.91 7.69
N VAL A 80 2.02 -3.05 6.81
CA VAL A 80 2.87 -2.27 5.89
C VAL A 80 3.20 -0.86 6.37
N GLY A 81 2.64 -0.41 7.50
CA GLY A 81 2.82 0.97 7.91
C GLY A 81 2.02 1.37 9.14
N ARG A 82 2.01 2.67 9.42
CA ARG A 82 1.35 3.28 10.58
C ARG A 82 0.74 4.63 10.24
N VAL A 83 -0.27 5.00 11.03
CA VAL A 83 -0.84 6.35 11.03
C VAL A 83 0.06 7.26 11.86
N LEU A 84 0.28 8.48 11.38
CA LEU A 84 1.04 9.51 12.06
C LEU A 84 0.20 10.78 12.19
N GLU A 85 0.52 11.58 13.20
CA GLU A 85 0.19 13.01 13.18
C GLU A 85 0.99 13.69 12.07
N GLY A 86 0.35 14.57 11.31
CA GLY A 86 1.00 15.27 10.21
C GLY A 86 0.02 15.95 9.26
N PRO A 87 0.52 16.52 8.15
CA PRO A 87 -0.33 17.16 7.15
C PRO A 87 -1.40 16.18 6.62
N PRO A 88 -2.68 16.56 6.65
CA PRO A 88 -3.77 15.71 6.15
C PRO A 88 -3.51 15.19 4.73
N GLY A 89 -3.65 13.88 4.54
CA GLY A 89 -3.46 13.25 3.25
C GLY A 89 -2.00 13.02 2.86
N GLU A 90 -1.02 13.37 3.69
CA GLU A 90 0.38 13.04 3.40
C GLU A 90 0.60 11.53 3.54
N VAL A 91 1.23 10.93 2.54
CA VAL A 91 1.62 9.51 2.58
C VAL A 91 3.09 9.44 2.19
N SER A 92 3.86 8.73 3.00
CA SER A 92 5.29 8.58 2.81
C SER A 92 5.69 7.10 2.77
N LEU A 93 6.61 6.78 1.86
CA LEU A 93 7.25 5.48 1.75
C LEU A 93 8.64 5.56 2.39
N MET A 94 8.87 4.69 3.37
CA MET A 94 10.19 4.41 3.92
C MET A 94 10.85 3.36 3.06
N THR A 95 11.87 3.79 2.33
CA THR A 95 12.68 2.93 1.47
C THR A 95 13.58 2.00 2.30
N PRO A 96 14.05 0.87 1.77
CA PRO A 96 14.96 -0.05 2.48
C PRO A 96 16.28 0.60 2.95
N VAL A 97 16.70 1.69 2.29
CA VAL A 97 17.91 2.44 2.64
C VAL A 97 17.66 3.53 3.71
N GLY A 98 16.47 3.54 4.32
CA GLY A 98 16.09 4.47 5.37
C GLY A 98 15.68 5.87 4.89
N SER A 99 15.62 6.11 3.57
CA SER A 99 15.14 7.37 3.00
C SER A 99 13.60 7.41 2.93
N ARG A 100 13.03 8.63 2.93
CA ARG A 100 11.58 8.87 2.84
C ARG A 100 11.21 9.46 1.48
N ARG A 101 10.28 8.83 0.78
CA ARG A 101 9.69 9.32 -0.49
C ARG A 101 8.22 9.66 -0.29
N LEU A 102 7.78 10.84 -0.73
CA LEU A 102 6.35 11.16 -0.75
C LEU A 102 5.63 10.37 -1.83
N LEU A 103 4.55 9.67 -1.44
CA LEU A 103 3.67 8.99 -2.37
C LEU A 103 2.70 10.01 -2.97
N ARG A 104 2.74 10.14 -4.30
CA ARG A 104 1.85 11.03 -5.04
C ARG A 104 0.59 10.28 -5.44
N MET A 105 -0.50 11.03 -5.62
CA MET A 105 -1.66 10.48 -6.32
C MET A 105 -1.23 10.03 -7.72
N PRO A 106 -1.67 8.84 -8.18
CA PRO A 106 -1.41 8.42 -9.55
C PRO A 106 -2.00 9.45 -10.53
N SER A 107 -1.24 9.81 -11.55
CA SER A 107 -1.70 10.69 -12.64
C SER A 107 -1.95 9.87 -13.89
N GLY A 108 -3.22 9.75 -14.30
CA GLY A 108 -3.63 8.96 -15.47
C GLY A 108 -3.72 7.45 -15.20
N GLU A 109 -4.24 6.70 -16.18
CA GLU A 109 -4.30 5.23 -16.14
C GLU A 109 -3.18 4.65 -17.01
N HIS A 110 -2.28 3.84 -16.43
CA HIS A 110 -1.23 3.14 -17.19
C HIS A 110 -1.82 2.05 -18.11
N PHE A 111 -3.00 1.54 -17.78
CA PHE A 111 -3.68 0.48 -18.51
C PHE A 111 -5.14 0.85 -18.74
N PRO A 112 -5.51 1.33 -19.93
CA PRO A 112 -6.91 1.63 -20.23
C PRO A 112 -7.72 0.33 -20.20
N ARG A 113 -8.89 0.38 -19.55
CA ARG A 113 -9.81 -0.77 -19.37
C ARG A 113 -9.24 -1.93 -18.56
N ILE A 114 -8.40 -1.64 -17.57
CA ILE A 114 -7.86 -2.66 -16.66
C ILE A 114 -8.94 -3.28 -15.73
N CYS A 115 -10.08 -2.59 -15.55
CA CYS A 115 -11.29 -3.09 -14.91
C CYS A 115 -12.51 -2.19 -15.18
#